data_AF-A0A233SPV8-F1
#
_entry.id   AF-A0A233SPV8-F1
#
_cell.length_a   1.000
_cell.length_b   1.000
_cell.length_c   1.000
_cell.angle_alpha   90.00
_cell.angle_beta   90.00
_cell.angle_gamma   90.00
#
_symmetry.space_group_name_H-M   'P 1'
#
loop_
_entity.id
_entity.type
_entity.pdbx_description
1 polymer ?
#
loop_
_entity_poly.entity_id
_entity_poly.type
_entity_poly.pdbx_seq_one_letter_code
_entity_poly.pdbx_strand_id
1 'polypeptide(L)'
;MRNEWTFRSDYAGRGELPLIDTRVKVSGLDASNRAGAGAVRVDATATARTTEATQANTRVTSLAYSTDDGASWTDLPVTDGAATLDVPVTASFLSLRAVHAVGTAP
;
A
#
# COMPACT_ATOMS: atom_id res chain seq x y z
N MET A 1 2.36 6.22 -16.33
CA MET A 1 1.32 7.21 -16.01
C MET A 1 0.95 7.04 -14.55
N ARG A 2 1.00 8.11 -13.74
CA ARG A 2 0.62 8.10 -12.31
C ARG A 2 -0.82 8.62 -12.23
N ASN A 3 -1.79 7.73 -11.98
CA ASN A 3 -3.18 8.13 -11.74
C ASN A 3 -3.36 8.41 -10.26
N GLU A 4 -3.41 9.68 -9.89
CA GLU A 4 -3.69 10.15 -8.54
C GLU A 4 -5.14 10.65 -8.49
N TRP A 5 -6.03 9.87 -7.88
CA TRP A 5 -7.45 10.20 -7.79
C TRP A 5 -7.69 11.18 -6.64
N THR A 6 -8.17 12.38 -6.98
CA THR A 6 -8.56 13.40 -5.99
C THR A 6 -10.08 13.48 -5.95
N PHE A 7 -10.69 13.10 -4.83
CA PHE A 7 -12.13 13.27 -4.62
C PHE A 7 -12.40 14.57 -3.86
N ARG A 8 -13.40 15.33 -4.31
CA ARG A 8 -13.93 16.46 -3.55
C ARG A 8 -14.89 15.94 -2.49
N SER A 9 -14.56 16.14 -1.22
CA SER A 9 -15.36 15.65 -0.09
C SER A 9 -16.75 16.31 0.00
N ASP A 10 -16.98 17.42 -0.69
CA ASP A 10 -18.24 18.16 -0.77
C ASP A 10 -19.09 17.84 -2.01
N TYR A 11 -18.66 16.87 -2.85
CA TYR A 11 -19.31 16.55 -4.11
C TYR A 11 -19.87 15.12 -4.15
N ALA A 12 -21.19 15.00 -4.17
CA ALA A 12 -21.90 13.74 -4.44
C ALA A 12 -22.29 13.67 -5.93
N GLY A 13 -21.35 13.26 -6.78
CA GLY A 13 -21.63 12.94 -8.18
C GLY A 13 -22.51 11.69 -8.32
N ARG A 14 -23.24 11.56 -9.44
CA ARG A 14 -24.14 10.40 -9.71
C ARG A 14 -23.43 9.15 -10.25
N GLY A 15 -22.12 9.21 -10.48
CA GLY A 15 -21.32 8.07 -10.96
C GLY A 15 -20.80 7.20 -9.81
N GLU A 16 -20.63 5.91 -10.07
CA GLU A 16 -19.93 5.01 -9.16
C GLU A 16 -18.48 5.49 -9.01
N LEU A 17 -17.99 5.63 -7.78
CA LEU A 17 -16.60 6.03 -7.55
C LEU A 17 -15.69 4.81 -7.72
N PRO A 18 -14.47 4.93 -8.28
CA PRO A 18 -13.53 3.82 -8.38
C PRO A 18 -12.88 3.56 -7.01
N LEU A 19 -13.67 3.08 -6.06
CA LEU A 19 -13.24 2.86 -4.67
C LEU A 19 -12.49 1.54 -4.55
N ILE A 20 -11.38 1.60 -3.82
CA ILE A 20 -10.57 0.44 -3.45
C ILE A 20 -10.38 0.38 -1.94
N ASP A 21 -10.40 -0.84 -1.42
CA ASP A 21 -9.98 -1.17 -0.07
C ASP A 21 -8.56 -1.71 -0.11
N THR A 22 -7.65 -1.01 0.55
CA THR A 22 -6.29 -1.53 0.76
C THR A 22 -6.20 -2.15 2.13
N ARG A 23 -5.72 -3.40 2.17
CA ARG A 23 -5.37 -4.07 3.41
C ARG A 23 -3.86 -4.32 3.43
N VAL A 24 -3.21 -3.86 4.48
CA VAL A 24 -1.81 -4.17 4.77
C VAL A 24 -1.74 -5.08 5.98
N LYS A 25 -1.05 -6.21 5.84
CA LYS A 25 -0.72 -7.12 6.93
C LYS A 25 0.80 -7.15 7.06
N VAL A 26 1.27 -6.99 8.30
CA VAL A 26 2.69 -7.01 8.61
C VAL A 26 2.95 -8.12 9.62
N SER A 27 4.02 -8.88 9.40
CA SER A 27 4.50 -9.88 10.36
C SER A 27 5.99 -9.69 10.62
N GLY A 28 6.43 -10.02 11.84
CA GLY A 28 7.78 -9.72 12.33
C GLY A 28 7.87 -8.44 13.17
N LEU A 29 6.76 -7.72 13.39
CA LEU A 29 6.68 -6.63 14.35
C LEU A 29 6.11 -7.12 15.69
N ASP A 30 6.59 -6.53 16.78
CA ASP A 30 6.05 -6.79 18.11
C ASP A 30 4.69 -6.09 18.33
N ALA A 31 4.06 -6.33 19.49
CA ALA A 31 2.77 -5.73 19.84
C ALA A 31 2.79 -4.19 19.96
N SER A 32 3.99 -3.59 19.99
CA SER A 32 4.20 -2.14 19.98
C SER A 32 4.64 -1.61 18.61
N ASN A 33 4.49 -2.40 17.54
CA ASN A 33 4.89 -2.08 16.18
C ASN A 33 6.40 -1.85 15.99
N ARG A 34 7.23 -2.40 16.89
CA ARG A 34 8.68 -2.32 16.77
C ARG A 34 9.19 -3.51 15.97
N ALA A 35 10.12 -3.25 15.06
CA ALA A 35 10.86 -4.32 14.40
C ALA A 35 11.99 -4.78 15.31
N GLY A 36 12.07 -6.09 15.59
CA GLY A 36 13.31 -6.68 16.07
C GLY A 36 14.35 -6.74 14.93
N ALA A 37 15.60 -7.06 15.25
CA ALA A 37 16.57 -7.42 14.20
C ALA A 37 16.04 -8.63 13.41
N GLY A 38 15.73 -8.45 12.13
CA GLY A 38 15.21 -9.52 11.29
C GLY A 38 14.32 -9.05 10.13
N ALA A 39 13.88 -10.02 9.33
CA ALA A 39 13.02 -9.79 8.19
C ALA A 39 11.58 -9.52 8.63
N VAL A 40 10.99 -8.45 8.12
CA VAL A 40 9.57 -8.13 8.20
C VAL A 40 8.90 -8.48 6.89
N ARG A 41 7.82 -9.25 6.95
CA ARG A 41 7.00 -9.54 5.76
C ARG A 41 5.83 -8.56 5.73
N VAL A 42 5.67 -7.89 4.60
CA VAL A 42 4.55 -7.00 4.31
C VAL A 42 3.73 -7.63 3.19
N ASP A 43 2.48 -7.94 3.48
CA ASP A 43 1.50 -8.39 2.50
C ASP A 43 0.45 -7.29 2.31
N ALA A 44 0.26 -6.84 1.08
CA ALA A 44 -0.67 -5.78 0.72
C ALA A 44 -1.63 -6.25 -0.37
N THR A 45 -2.92 -6.21 -0.06
CA THR A 45 -3.97 -6.59 -0.99
C THR A 45 -4.86 -5.39 -1.27
N ALA A 46 -5.32 -5.27 -2.51
CA ALA A 46 -6.35 -4.31 -2.90
C ALA A 46 -7.62 -5.06 -3.30
N THR A 47 -8.76 -4.63 -2.77
CA THR A 47 -10.08 -5.13 -3.14
C THR A 47 -10.88 -3.99 -3.75
N ALA A 48 -11.38 -4.16 -4.98
CA ALA A 48 -12.28 -3.20 -5.58
C ALA A 48 -13.66 -3.27 -4.91
N ARG A 49 -14.24 -2.11 -4.56
CA ARG A 49 -15.62 -2.04 -4.04
C ARG A 49 -16.66 -1.93 -5.16
N THR A 50 -16.22 -1.56 -6.35
CA THR A 50 -17.07 -1.13 -7.45
C THR A 50 -16.77 -1.88 -8.74
N THR A 51 -17.76 -1.93 -9.62
CA THR A 51 -17.62 -2.64 -10.92
C THR A 51 -16.54 -1.97 -11.77
N GLU A 52 -16.52 -0.64 -11.80
CA GLU A 52 -15.50 0.15 -12.49
C GLU A 52 -14.09 -0.15 -11.97
N ALA A 53 -13.89 -0.16 -10.64
CA ALA A 53 -12.59 -0.47 -10.04
C ALA A 53 -12.13 -1.92 -10.29
N THR A 54 -13.09 -2.84 -10.43
CA THR A 54 -12.84 -4.25 -10.75
C THR A 54 -12.38 -4.39 -12.21
N GLN A 55 -13.06 -3.73 -13.16
CA GLN A 55 -12.68 -3.73 -14.57
C GLN A 55 -11.34 -3.04 -14.82
N ALA A 56 -11.02 -2.03 -14.02
CA ALA A 56 -9.73 -1.35 -13.98
C ALA A 56 -8.57 -2.22 -13.47
N ASN A 57 -8.82 -3.47 -13.03
CA ASN A 57 -7.82 -4.41 -12.54
C ASN A 57 -6.84 -3.78 -11.53
N THR A 58 -7.40 -2.99 -10.60
CA THR A 58 -6.61 -2.19 -9.66
C THR A 58 -5.91 -3.10 -8.67
N ARG A 59 -4.58 -2.97 -8.58
CA ARG A 59 -3.74 -3.77 -7.66
C ARG A 59 -2.70 -2.89 -6.98
N VAL A 60 -2.18 -3.38 -5.85
CA VAL A 60 -0.98 -2.80 -5.24
C VAL A 60 0.18 -3.03 -6.21
N THR A 61 0.80 -1.94 -6.67
CA THR A 61 1.91 -2.01 -7.63
C THR A 61 3.25 -1.66 -7.02
N SER A 62 3.25 -0.91 -5.92
CA SER A 62 4.46 -0.74 -5.13
C SER A 62 4.13 -0.54 -3.65
N LEU A 63 5.10 -0.92 -2.83
CA LEU A 63 5.15 -0.61 -1.41
C LEU A 63 6.37 0.28 -1.18
N ALA A 64 6.29 1.15 -0.19
CA ALA A 64 7.42 1.90 0.31
C ALA A 64 7.37 1.91 1.82
N TYR A 65 8.55 1.99 2.45
CA TYR A 65 8.68 2.08 3.90
C TYR A 65 9.49 3.31 4.30
N SER A 66 9.29 3.73 5.54
CA SER A 66 10.02 4.82 6.18
C SER A 66 10.39 4.41 7.60
N THR A 67 11.60 4.79 8.03
CA THR A 67 12.11 4.63 9.39
C THR A 67 12.23 5.98 10.13
N ASP A 68 11.74 7.06 9.51
CA ASP A 68 11.83 8.46 9.97
C ASP A 68 10.47 9.16 9.91
N ASP A 69 9.41 8.42 10.27
CA ASP A 69 8.03 8.90 10.36
C ASP A 69 7.50 9.59 9.08
N GLY A 70 7.91 9.06 7.93
CA GLY A 70 7.46 9.48 6.61
C GLY A 70 8.22 10.68 6.02
N ALA A 71 9.31 11.13 6.65
CA ALA A 71 10.15 12.18 6.10
C ALA A 71 10.90 11.72 4.84
N SER A 72 11.35 10.47 4.80
CA SER A 72 11.91 9.82 3.61
C SER A 72 11.28 8.45 3.36
N TRP A 73 11.23 8.04 2.10
CA TRP A 73 10.59 6.80 1.67
C TRP A 73 11.54 5.99 0.82
N THR A 74 11.67 4.71 1.15
CA THR A 74 12.43 3.73 0.35
C THR A 74 11.46 2.77 -0.32
N ASP A 75 11.59 2.62 -1.64
CA ASP A 75 10.76 1.69 -2.40
C ASP A 75 11.09 0.24 -2.00
N LEU A 76 10.03 -0.56 -1.88
CA LEU A 76 10.09 -1.96 -1.53
C LEU A 76 9.59 -2.78 -2.73
N PRO A 77 10.43 -3.65 -3.33
CA PRO A 77 10.01 -4.49 -4.45
C PRO A 77 8.84 -5.39 -4.06
N VAL A 78 7.74 -5.30 -4.80
CA VAL A 78 6.53 -6.10 -4.57
C VAL A 78 6.46 -7.22 -5.59
N THR A 79 6.28 -8.45 -5.12
CA THR A 79 5.97 -9.62 -5.94
C THR A 79 4.62 -10.16 -5.47
N ASP A 80 3.64 -10.21 -6.38
CA ASP A 80 2.28 -10.69 -6.12
C ASP A 80 1.61 -10.05 -4.88
N GLY A 81 1.74 -8.73 -4.75
CA GLY A 81 1.15 -7.97 -3.64
C GLY A 81 1.92 -8.09 -2.32
N ALA A 82 3.08 -8.72 -2.30
CA ALA A 82 3.83 -8.92 -1.07
C ALA A 82 5.32 -8.61 -1.23
N ALA A 83 5.95 -8.28 -0.11
CA ALA A 83 7.33 -7.86 -0.07
C ALA A 83 7.99 -8.24 1.25
N THR A 84 9.30 -8.46 1.21
CA THR A 84 10.13 -8.69 2.39
C THR A 84 11.02 -7.47 2.61
N LEU A 85 11.02 -6.95 3.82
CA LEU A 85 11.84 -5.83 4.26
C LEU A 85 12.82 -6.31 5.32
N ASP A 86 14.12 -6.15 5.09
CA ASP A 86 15.12 -6.28 6.14
C ASP A 86 15.22 -4.95 6.88
N VAL A 87 14.70 -4.93 8.11
CA VAL A 87 14.62 -3.70 8.89
C VAL A 87 15.97 -3.41 9.54
N PRO A 88 16.54 -2.20 9.36
CA PRO A 88 17.77 -1.83 10.05
C PRO A 88 17.58 -1.90 11.56
N VAL A 89 18.55 -2.45 12.28
CA VAL A 89 18.52 -2.61 13.76
C VAL A 89 18.38 -1.29 14.52
N THR A 90 18.60 -0.16 13.86
CA THR A 90 18.46 1.18 14.40
C THR A 90 17.05 1.75 14.26
N ALA A 91 16.15 1.11 13.50
CA ALA A 91 14.79 1.59 13.30
C ALA A 91 13.90 1.21 14.49
N SER A 92 13.32 2.21 15.16
CA SER A 92 12.40 1.98 16.28
C SER A 92 10.95 1.76 15.83
N PHE A 93 10.59 2.35 14.68
CA PHE A 93 9.25 2.29 14.10
C PHE A 93 9.34 2.19 12.59
N LEU A 94 8.27 1.67 11.97
CA LEU A 94 8.11 1.60 10.54
C LEU A 94 6.78 2.21 10.13
N SER A 95 6.84 3.12 9.17
CA SER A 95 5.69 3.61 8.42
C SER A 95 5.65 2.93 7.07
N LEU A 96 4.45 2.56 6.60
CA LEU A 96 4.23 1.89 5.32
C LEU A 96 3.31 2.72 4.42
N ARG A 97 3.63 2.73 3.12
CA ARG A 97 2.81 3.35 2.09
C ARG A 97 2.61 2.34 0.96
N ALA A 98 1.36 2.14 0.57
CA ALA A 98 1.02 1.37 -0.62
C ALA A 98 0.63 2.31 -1.76
N VAL A 99 1.15 2.03 -2.95
CA VAL A 99 0.73 2.71 -4.19
C VAL A 99 -0.01 1.70 -5.05
N HIS A 100 -1.12 2.15 -5.58
CA HIS A 100 -1.97 1.38 -6.47
C HIS A 100 -1.83 1.93 -7.88
N ALA A 101 -1.92 1.03 -8.85
CA ALA A 101 -2.13 1.43 -10.23
C ALA A 101 -3.33 0.71 -10.81
N VAL A 102 -3.99 1.41 -11.73
CA VAL A 102 -4.99 0.86 -12.64
C VAL A 102 -4.22 0.06 -13.71
N GLY A 103 -4.58 -1.21 -13.89
CA GLY A 103 -4.11 -1.97 -15.04
C GLY A 103 -4.95 -1.63 -16.26
N THR A 104 -4.34 -1.55 -17.44
CA THR A 104 -5.14 -1.72 -18.67
C THR A 104 -5.72 -3.12 -18.67
N ALA A 105 -7.03 -3.23 -18.90
CA ALA A 105 -7.66 -4.52 -19.14
C ALA A 105 -6.95 -5.26 -20.31
N PRO A 106 -6.84 -6.60 -20.26
CA PRO A 106 -6.33 -7.39 -21.38
C PRO A 106 -7.21 -7.26 -22.63
#